data_AF-A0AAJ1UZ82-F1
#
_entry.id   AF-A0AAJ1UZ82-F1
#
_cell.length_a   1.000
_cell.length_b   1.000
_cell.length_c   1.000
_cell.angle_alpha   90.00
_cell.angle_beta   90.00
_cell.angle_gamma   90.00
#
_symmetry.space_group_name_H-M   'P 1'
#
loop_
_entity.id
_entity.type
_entity.pdbx_description
1 polymer ?
#
loop_
_entity_poly.entity_id
_entity_poly.type
_entity_poly.pdbx_seq_one_letter_code
_entity_poly.pdbx_strand_id
1 'polypeptide(L)'
;MPILGFTVFKNEILNGEKRQTIRKARKIPIKVGDTLYLHWKLRTKQCELLKVVKCTEAIRLRYSDFCDDEDIARRDGFENAVQMKEWFEKRYAPKPDDLFDVIRW
;
A
#
# COMPACT_ATOMS: atom_id res chain seq x y z
N MET A 1 -4.71 16.49 -2.62
CA MET A 1 -3.31 16.01 -2.58
C MET A 1 -3.26 14.67 -1.85
N PRO A 2 -3.05 13.55 -2.54
CA PRO A 2 -3.00 12.24 -1.89
C PRO A 2 -1.70 12.03 -1.10
N ILE A 3 -1.83 11.94 0.22
CA ILE A 3 -0.73 11.63 1.12
C ILE A 3 -0.84 10.16 1.55
N LEU A 4 0.29 9.45 1.49
CA LEU A 4 0.39 8.04 1.88
C LEU A 4 1.37 7.92 3.05
N GLY A 5 0.85 7.63 4.24
CA GLY A 5 1.67 7.41 5.43
C GLY A 5 2.06 5.94 5.61
N PHE A 6 3.28 5.67 6.01
CA PHE A 6 3.82 4.33 6.25
C PHE A 6 4.38 4.22 7.67
N THR A 7 4.24 3.05 8.28
CA THR A 7 4.81 2.70 9.59
C THR A 7 5.65 1.43 9.53
N VAL A 8 5.71 0.80 8.36
CA VAL A 8 6.53 -0.36 7.99
C VAL A 8 7.09 -0.12 6.59
N PHE A 9 8.12 -0.87 6.21
CA PHE A 9 8.75 -0.84 4.88
C PHE A 9 9.45 0.48 4.51
N LYS A 10 10.09 1.17 5.47
CA LYS A 10 10.77 2.44 5.21
C LYS A 10 11.91 2.28 4.19
N ASN A 11 12.75 1.26 4.39
CA ASN A 11 13.98 1.08 3.61
C ASN A 11 13.65 0.60 2.19
N GLU A 12 12.66 -0.27 2.08
CA GLU A 12 12.16 -0.88 0.84
C GLU A 12 11.55 0.19 -0.07
N ILE A 13 10.88 1.20 0.49
CA ILE A 13 10.39 2.37 -0.26
C ILE A 13 11.55 3.24 -0.74
N LEU A 14 12.55 3.48 0.11
CA LEU A 14 13.71 4.32 -0.21
C LEU A 14 14.60 3.67 -1.28
N ASN A 15 14.85 2.37 -1.16
CA ASN A 15 15.64 1.57 -2.10
C ASN A 15 14.88 1.28 -3.41
N GLY A 16 13.55 1.48 -3.43
CA GLY A 16 12.71 1.30 -4.62
C GLY A 16 12.25 -0.14 -4.87
N GLU A 17 12.47 -1.04 -3.92
CA GLU A 17 11.97 -2.42 -3.96
C GLU A 17 10.43 -2.43 -3.84
N LYS A 18 9.88 -1.64 -2.91
CA LYS A 18 8.44 -1.46 -2.76
C LYS A 18 7.92 -0.39 -3.72
N ARG A 19 7.10 -0.84 -4.68
CA ARG A 19 6.55 0.00 -5.77
C ARG A 19 5.03 0.09 -5.77
N GLN A 20 4.37 -0.54 -4.80
CA GLN A 20 2.94 -0.39 -4.60
C GLN A 20 2.56 -0.33 -3.12
N THR A 21 1.34 0.13 -2.85
CA THR A 21 0.67 0.04 -1.55
C THR A 21 -0.75 -0.47 -1.72
N ILE A 22 -1.16 -1.38 -0.86
CA ILE A 22 -2.55 -1.79 -0.71
C ILE A 22 -3.18 -1.04 0.47
N ARG A 23 -4.36 -0.45 0.29
CA ARG A 23 -5.08 0.26 1.36
C ARG A 23 -6.57 -0.05 1.33
N LYS A 24 -7.25 0.07 2.47
CA LYS A 24 -8.73 -0.03 2.50
C LYS A 24 -9.33 1.00 1.54
N ALA A 25 -10.37 0.58 0.81
CA ALA A 25 -11.06 1.41 -0.16
C ALA A 25 -11.52 2.73 0.47
N ARG A 26 -11.20 3.85 -0.18
CA ARG A 26 -11.62 5.19 0.27
C ARG A 26 -12.83 5.68 -0.52
N LYS A 27 -13.59 6.59 0.10
CA LYS A 27 -14.70 7.32 -0.55
C LYS A 27 -14.21 8.08 -1.79
N ILE A 28 -13.03 8.69 -1.68
CA ILE A 28 -12.36 9.34 -2.80
C ILE A 28 -11.09 8.52 -3.09
N PRO A 29 -11.10 7.66 -4.12
CA PRO A 29 -9.93 6.87 -4.48
C PRO A 29 -8.85 7.75 -5.10
N ILE A 30 -7.60 7.27 -5.05
CA ILE A 30 -6.50 7.84 -5.83
C ILE A 30 -6.73 7.51 -7.30
N LYS A 31 -6.42 8.46 -8.17
CA LYS A 31 -6.50 8.27 -9.62
C LYS A 31 -5.11 8.18 -10.23
N VAL A 32 -5.03 7.55 -11.39
CA VAL A 32 -3.82 7.53 -12.21
C VAL A 32 -3.44 8.98 -12.57
N GLY A 33 -2.15 9.32 -12.48
CA GLY A 33 -1.62 10.66 -12.72
C GLY A 33 -1.53 11.56 -11.48
N ASP A 34 -2.17 11.18 -10.37
CA ASP A 34 -2.06 11.90 -9.09
C ASP A 34 -0.60 11.91 -8.60
N THR A 35 -0.18 13.04 -8.01
CA THR A 35 1.09 13.12 -7.29
C THR A 35 0.92 12.57 -5.88
N LEU A 36 1.63 11.49 -5.57
CA LEU A 36 1.61 10.80 -4.29
C LEU A 36 2.79 11.25 -3.42
N TYR A 37 2.49 11.63 -2.18
CA TYR A 37 3.50 12.03 -1.20
C TYR A 37 3.65 10.94 -0.14
N LEU A 38 4.72 10.16 -0.24
CA LEU A 38 5.00 9.03 0.65
C LEU A 38 5.71 9.54 1.91
N HIS A 39 5.14 9.30 3.08
CA HIS A 39 5.66 9.77 4.37
C HIS A 39 5.86 8.62 5.36
N TRP A 40 6.91 8.69 6.16
CA TRP A 40 7.11 7.82 7.32
C TRP A 40 6.46 8.41 8.56
N LYS A 41 5.77 7.58 9.36
CA LYS A 41 5.09 7.94 10.62
C LYS A 41 4.34 9.27 10.55
N LEU A 42 3.54 9.40 9.49
CA LEU A 42 2.65 10.55 9.26
C LEU A 42 1.79 10.78 10.51
N ARG A 43 1.78 12.01 11.04
CA ARG A 43 1.12 12.45 12.30
C ARG A 43 1.91 12.21 13.60
N THR A 44 3.21 11.91 13.52
CA THR A 44 4.10 11.87 14.69
C THR A 44 5.22 12.90 14.56
N LYS A 45 5.96 13.17 15.64
CA LYS A 45 7.18 14.00 15.59
C LYS A 45 8.31 13.40 14.74
N GLN A 46 8.23 12.11 14.41
CA GLN A 46 9.17 11.40 13.55
C GLN A 46 8.72 11.39 12.08
N CYS A 47 7.85 12.34 11.71
CA CYS A 47 7.34 12.44 10.35
C CYS A 47 8.46 12.84 9.38
N GLU A 48 8.59 12.09 8.28
CA GLU A 48 9.61 12.31 7.27
C GLU A 48 9.02 12.08 5.88
N LEU A 49 9.28 12.98 4.93
CA LEU A 49 8.93 12.76 3.52
C LEU A 49 9.94 11.79 2.92
N LEU A 50 9.46 10.63 2.46
CA LEU A 50 10.30 9.60 1.85
C LEU A 50 10.47 9.85 0.36
N LYS A 51 9.37 10.08 -0.36
CA LYS A 51 9.38 10.20 -1.82
C LYS A 51 8.15 10.95 -2.33
N VAL A 52 8.31 11.61 -3.47
CA VAL A 52 7.22 12.17 -4.26
C VAL A 52 7.20 11.44 -5.59
N VAL A 53 6.09 10.79 -5.91
CA VAL A 53 5.96 9.91 -7.09
C VAL A 53 4.62 10.13 -7.79
N LYS A 54 4.51 9.68 -9.04
CA LYS A 54 3.26 9.71 -9.79
C LYS A 54 2.54 8.37 -9.67
N CYS A 55 1.24 8.41 -9.43
CA CYS A 55 0.40 7.22 -9.49
C CYS A 55 0.35 6.71 -10.93
N THR A 56 0.85 5.50 -11.16
CA THR A 56 0.85 4.86 -12.49
C THR A 56 -0.38 3.97 -12.67
N GLU A 57 -0.88 3.38 -11.58
CA GLU A 57 -1.98 2.44 -11.61
C GLU A 57 -2.76 2.47 -10.29
N ALA A 58 -4.08 2.39 -10.36
CA ALA A 58 -4.95 2.28 -9.18
C ALA A 58 -6.10 1.32 -9.49
N ILE A 59 -6.10 0.16 -8.85
CA ILE A 59 -7.13 -0.87 -9.04
C ILE A 59 -7.84 -1.13 -7.71
N ARG A 60 -9.16 -1.32 -7.77
CA ARG A 60 -9.95 -1.77 -6.64
C ARG A 60 -10.22 -3.27 -6.74
N LEU A 61 -9.82 -4.02 -5.73
CA LEU A 61 -9.97 -5.47 -5.64
C LEU A 61 -10.67 -5.86 -4.33
N ARG A 62 -11.35 -7.01 -4.31
CA ARG A 62 -11.76 -7.63 -3.05
C ARG A 62 -10.56 -8.30 -2.40
N TYR A 63 -10.59 -8.47 -1.08
CA TYR A 63 -9.53 -9.15 -0.35
C TYR A 63 -9.25 -10.56 -0.89
N SER A 64 -10.32 -11.32 -1.19
CA SER A 64 -10.20 -12.67 -1.78
C SER A 64 -9.54 -12.69 -3.16
N ASP A 65 -9.56 -11.59 -3.91
CA ASP A 65 -8.98 -11.54 -5.25
C ASP A 65 -7.45 -11.40 -5.22
N PHE A 66 -6.84 -10.98 -4.10
CA PHE A 66 -5.39 -10.75 -4.02
C PHE A 66 -4.68 -11.36 -2.81
N CYS A 67 -5.40 -11.88 -1.81
CA CYS A 67 -4.79 -12.28 -0.54
C CYS A 67 -3.72 -13.38 -0.66
N ASP A 68 -3.77 -14.19 -1.73
CA ASP A 68 -2.83 -15.27 -2.00
C ASP A 68 -1.95 -14.99 -3.25
N ASP A 69 -1.91 -13.73 -3.74
CA ASP A 69 -1.12 -13.34 -4.92
C ASP A 69 0.32 -12.94 -4.53
N GLU A 70 1.28 -13.77 -4.95
CA GLU A 70 2.72 -13.59 -4.69
C GLU A 70 3.30 -12.33 -5.31
N ASP A 71 2.87 -11.96 -6.53
CA ASP A 71 3.40 -10.79 -7.22
C ASP A 71 2.91 -9.51 -6.56
N ILE A 72 1.65 -9.49 -6.12
CA ILE A 72 1.09 -8.39 -5.33
C ILE A 72 1.83 -8.27 -4.00
N ALA A 73 2.07 -9.39 -3.29
CA ALA A 73 2.78 -9.38 -2.03
C ALA A 73 4.20 -8.80 -2.16
N ARG A 74 4.98 -9.29 -3.14
CA ARG A 74 6.35 -8.83 -3.38
C ARG A 74 6.44 -7.37 -3.78
N ARG A 75 5.55 -6.90 -4.65
CA ARG A 75 5.50 -5.47 -5.02
C ARG A 75 5.15 -4.59 -3.83
N ASP A 76 4.36 -5.10 -2.89
CA ASP A 76 4.02 -4.43 -1.63
C ASP A 76 5.13 -4.57 -0.56
N GLY A 77 6.28 -5.15 -0.90
CA GLY A 77 7.44 -5.25 0.00
C GLY A 77 7.37 -6.39 1.01
N PHE A 78 6.43 -7.33 0.86
CA PHE A 78 6.45 -8.59 1.60
C PHE A 78 7.34 -9.61 0.87
N GLU A 79 7.85 -10.60 1.60
CA GLU A 79 8.64 -11.67 0.99
C GLU A 79 7.76 -12.61 0.14
N ASN A 80 6.54 -12.87 0.60
CA ASN A 80 5.58 -13.80 -0.01
C ASN A 80 4.13 -13.48 0.39
N ALA A 81 3.17 -14.14 -0.24
CA ALA A 81 1.74 -13.93 0.00
C ALA A 81 1.31 -14.33 1.42
N VAL A 82 1.95 -15.34 2.02
CA VAL A 82 1.65 -15.79 3.39
C VAL A 82 1.93 -14.68 4.40
N GLN A 83 3.11 -14.04 4.34
CA GLN A 83 3.45 -12.92 5.22
C GLN A 83 2.51 -11.72 5.03
N MET A 84 2.14 -11.44 3.77
CA MET A 84 1.15 -10.39 3.48
C MET A 84 -0.19 -10.72 4.16
N LYS A 85 -0.68 -11.94 3.98
CA LYS A 85 -1.96 -12.40 4.54
C LYS A 85 -1.99 -12.28 6.07
N GLU A 86 -0.96 -12.81 6.74
CA GLU A 86 -0.83 -12.71 8.21
C GLU A 86 -0.83 -11.25 8.69
N TRP A 87 -0.11 -10.38 7.98
CA TRP A 87 -0.07 -8.95 8.31
C TRP A 87 -1.46 -8.30 8.15
N PHE A 88 -2.17 -8.60 7.07
CA PHE A 88 -3.51 -8.08 6.80
C PHE A 88 -4.52 -8.57 7.83
N GLU A 89 -4.50 -9.85 8.16
CA GLU A 89 -5.35 -10.46 9.20
C GLU A 89 -5.15 -9.77 10.55
N LYS A 90 -3.90 -9.60 10.99
CA LYS A 90 -3.57 -8.91 12.25
C LYS A 90 -3.96 -7.44 12.23
N ARG A 91 -3.77 -6.75 11.10
CA ARG A 91 -3.93 -5.30 11.00
C ARG A 91 -5.38 -4.86 10.79
N TYR A 92 -6.14 -5.64 10.04
CA TYR A 92 -7.44 -5.24 9.52
C TYR A 92 -8.57 -6.25 9.75
N ALA A 93 -8.26 -7.51 10.09
CA ALA A 93 -9.21 -8.62 10.15
C ALA A 93 -10.19 -8.61 8.94
N PRO A 94 -9.67 -8.64 7.70
CA PRO A 94 -10.48 -8.42 6.51
C PRO A 94 -11.43 -9.59 6.24
N LYS A 95 -12.60 -9.28 5.70
CA LYS A 95 -13.52 -10.26 5.12
C LYS A 95 -13.21 -10.45 3.63
N PRO A 96 -13.56 -11.61 3.04
CA PRO A 96 -13.34 -11.86 1.61
C PRO A 96 -13.82 -10.73 0.69
N ASP A 97 -15.01 -10.18 0.97
CA ASP A 97 -15.63 -9.11 0.16
C ASP A 97 -15.15 -7.68 0.50
N ASP A 98 -14.27 -7.51 1.49
CA ASP A 98 -13.75 -6.20 1.84
C ASP A 98 -12.93 -5.62 0.66
N LEU A 99 -13.22 -4.37 0.31
CA LEU A 99 -12.59 -3.71 -0.83
C LEU A 99 -11.29 -2.99 -0.42
N PHE A 100 -10.26 -3.21 -1.21
CA PHE A 100 -8.97 -2.54 -1.10
C PHE A 100 -8.60 -1.88 -2.42
N ASP A 101 -7.90 -0.76 -2.32
CA ASP A 101 -7.27 -0.06 -3.43
C ASP A 101 -5.79 -0.46 -3.49
N VAL A 102 -5.38 -1.13 -4.56
CA VAL A 102 -3.99 -1.39 -4.92
C VAL A 102 -3.49 -0.21 -5.74
N ILE A 103 -2.50 0.51 -5.23
CA ILE A 103 -1.98 1.74 -5.83
C ILE A 103 -0.50 1.53 -6.16
N ARG A 104 -0.12 1.70 -7.42
CA ARG A 104 1.25 1.58 -7.92
C ARG A 104 1.82 2.94 -8.33
N TRP A 105 3.15 3.05 -8.25
CA TRP A 105 3.90 4.24 -8.63
C TRP A 105 5.27 3.91 -9.23
#